data_AF-A0A7S4MDM1-F1
#
_entry.id   AF-A0A7S4MDM1-F1
#
_cell.length_a   1.000
_cell.length_b   1.000
_cell.length_c   1.000
_cell.angle_alpha   90.00
_cell.angle_beta   90.00
_cell.angle_gamma   90.00
#
_symmetry.space_group_name_H-M   'P 1'
#
loop_
_entity.id
_entity.type
_entity.pdbx_description
1 polymer ?
#
loop_
_entity_poly.entity_id
_entity_poly.type
_entity_poly.pdbx_seq_one_letter_code
_entity_poly.pdbx_strand_id
1 'polypeptide(L)'
;EFLVAISEPVCRTKYLQEYQLTNFSLYAGASMGLKTEEILDQMRKFSKMAVPEKVETLVRECTERYGKVKLVLKQDRLYIECAQHPTILQELMQDPVLRTYRVERPPEEEMALRGPPPEGLAPDLLEDGGGAGS
;
A
#
# COMPACT_ATOMS: atom_id res chain seq x y z
N GLU A 1 21.79 7.40 -15.54
CA GLU A 1 21.09 6.75 -14.41
C GLU A 1 19.71 7.34 -14.11
N PHE A 2 19.57 8.62 -13.76
CA PHE A 2 18.25 9.18 -13.36
C PHE A 2 17.08 8.89 -14.32
N LEU A 3 17.20 9.26 -15.61
CA LEU A 3 16.13 9.04 -16.58
C LEU A 3 15.78 7.55 -16.73
N VAL A 4 16.75 6.65 -16.63
CA VAL A 4 16.50 5.19 -16.72
C VAL A 4 15.64 4.70 -15.55
N ALA A 5 15.73 5.33 -14.38
CA ALA A 5 14.97 4.94 -13.20
C ALA A 5 13.50 5.42 -13.24
N ILE A 6 13.21 6.52 -13.95
CA ILE A 6 11.88 7.15 -13.92
C ILE A 6 11.15 7.18 -15.26
N SER A 7 11.81 6.79 -16.36
CA SER A 7 11.27 6.90 -17.72
C SER A 7 11.69 5.73 -18.61
N GLU A 8 10.92 5.51 -19.67
CA GLU A 8 11.14 4.43 -20.63
C GLU A 8 11.96 4.95 -21.83
N PRO A 9 12.98 4.20 -22.30
CA PRO A 9 13.77 4.62 -23.45
C PRO A 9 12.99 4.40 -24.75
N VAL A 10 12.80 5.46 -25.54
CA VAL A 10 12.22 5.39 -26.89
C VAL A 10 13.33 5.20 -27.92
N CYS A 11 14.37 6.03 -27.84
CA CYS A 11 15.49 5.98 -28.76
C CYS A 11 16.81 6.23 -28.02
N ARG A 12 17.84 5.42 -28.30
CA ARG A 12 19.16 5.50 -27.64
C ARG A 12 20.29 5.77 -28.63
N THR A 13 20.14 6.80 -29.46
CA THR A 13 21.21 7.18 -30.39
C THR A 13 22.42 7.77 -29.65
N LYS A 14 23.56 7.86 -30.35
CA LYS A 14 24.83 8.33 -29.78
C LYS A 14 24.79 9.77 -29.26
N TYR A 15 24.01 10.64 -29.89
CA TYR A 15 24.01 12.08 -29.59
C TYR A 15 22.71 12.59 -28.97
N LEU A 16 21.59 11.93 -29.26
CA LEU A 16 20.28 12.29 -28.73
C LEU A 16 19.56 11.03 -28.23
N GLN A 17 19.24 11.04 -26.95
CA GLN A 17 18.45 9.99 -26.34
C GLN A 17 17.06 10.54 -26.06
N GLU A 18 16.06 9.78 -26.46
CA GLU A 18 14.65 10.09 -26.25
C GLU A 18 14.09 9.14 -25.20
N TYR A 19 13.49 9.73 -24.17
CA TYR A 19 12.85 9.01 -23.09
C TYR A 19 11.41 9.49 -22.94
N GLN A 20 10.52 8.57 -22.61
CA GLN A 20 9.11 8.82 -22.39
C GLN A 20 8.77 8.61 -20.92
N LEU A 21 8.11 9.60 -20.34
CA LEU A 21 7.58 9.52 -19.00
C LEU A 21 6.18 8.90 -19.05
N THR A 22 5.96 7.80 -18.33
CA THR A 22 4.67 7.11 -18.23
C THR A 22 4.28 6.94 -16.76
N ASN A 23 3.01 6.64 -16.49
CA ASN A 23 2.57 6.31 -15.12
C ASN A 23 3.32 5.07 -14.60
N PHE A 24 3.52 4.08 -15.47
CA PHE A 24 4.18 2.83 -15.12
C PHE A 24 5.65 3.03 -14.77
N SER A 25 6.38 3.84 -15.54
CA SER A 25 7.79 4.16 -15.27
C SER A 25 7.94 4.94 -13.96
N LEU A 26 7.00 5.83 -13.65
CA LEU A 26 6.98 6.55 -12.38
C LEU A 26 6.66 5.64 -11.18
N TYR A 27 5.73 4.69 -11.32
CA TYR A 27 5.48 3.69 -10.29
C TYR A 27 6.69 2.79 -10.05
N ALA A 28 7.43 2.44 -11.11
CA ALA A 28 8.69 1.72 -10.98
C ALA A 28 9.73 2.56 -10.20
N GLY A 29 9.91 3.83 -10.56
CA GLY A 29 10.80 4.73 -9.82
C GLY A 29 10.40 4.88 -8.34
N ALA A 30 9.12 5.07 -8.04
CA ALA A 30 8.61 5.14 -6.67
C ALA A 30 8.82 3.82 -5.91
N SER A 31 8.71 2.67 -6.59
CA SER A 31 9.01 1.34 -6.00
C SER A 31 10.46 1.16 -5.61
N MET A 32 11.37 1.86 -6.28
CA MET A 32 12.79 1.90 -5.95
C MET A 32 13.12 2.87 -4.82
N GLY A 33 12.11 3.55 -4.26
CA GLY A 33 12.24 4.46 -3.13
C GLY A 33 12.50 5.92 -3.50
N LEU A 34 12.37 6.29 -4.78
CA LEU A 34 12.48 7.68 -5.21
C LEU A 34 11.29 8.50 -4.68
N LYS A 35 11.59 9.60 -3.99
CA LYS A 35 10.57 10.50 -3.44
C LYS A 35 10.11 11.52 -4.49
N THR A 36 8.86 11.96 -4.37
CA THR A 36 8.24 12.96 -5.27
C THR A 36 9.13 14.20 -5.48
N GLU A 37 9.53 14.86 -4.39
CA GLU A 37 10.35 16.09 -4.49
C GLU A 37 11.74 15.81 -5.06
N GLU A 38 12.33 14.65 -4.76
CA GLU A 38 13.65 14.28 -5.30
C GLU A 38 13.60 14.14 -6.82
N ILE A 39 12.53 13.54 -7.36
CA ILE A 39 12.31 13.43 -8.80
C ILE A 39 12.17 14.83 -9.41
N LEU A 40 11.33 15.69 -8.83
CA LEU A 40 11.08 17.05 -9.35
C LEU A 40 12.33 17.94 -9.30
N ASP A 41 13.08 17.88 -8.20
CA ASP A 41 14.31 18.66 -8.03
C ASP A 41 15.39 18.23 -9.02
N GLN A 42 15.54 16.92 -9.26
CA GLN A 42 16.45 16.42 -10.28
C GLN A 42 16.00 16.83 -11.70
N MET A 43 14.70 16.76 -12.00
CA MET A 43 14.18 17.22 -13.30
C MET A 43 14.46 18.70 -13.52
N ARG A 44 14.19 19.56 -12.53
CA ARG A 44 14.47 20.99 -12.60
C ARG A 44 15.97 21.28 -12.73
N LYS A 45 16.82 20.51 -12.04
CA LYS A 45 18.28 20.64 -12.11
C LYS A 45 18.86 20.28 -13.48
N PHE A 46 18.36 19.22 -14.12
CA PHE A 46 18.86 18.76 -15.42
C PHE A 46 18.17 19.41 -16.61
N SER A 47 17.03 20.05 -16.40
CA SER A 47 16.28 20.70 -17.47
C SER A 47 16.94 22.02 -17.88
N LYS A 48 17.05 22.23 -19.18
CA LYS A 48 17.48 23.52 -19.76
C LYS A 48 16.38 24.57 -19.75
N MET A 49 15.14 24.14 -19.55
CA MET A 49 13.93 24.97 -19.55
C MET A 49 13.14 24.72 -18.25
N ALA A 50 12.21 25.60 -17.91
CA ALA A 50 11.27 25.30 -16.82
C ALA A 50 10.51 23.99 -17.12
N VAL A 51 10.37 23.12 -16.12
CA VAL A 51 9.60 21.88 -16.25
C VAL A 51 8.13 22.26 -16.38
N PRO A 52 7.40 21.76 -17.41
CA PRO A 52 5.99 22.09 -17.57
C PRO A 52 5.16 21.59 -16.39
N GLU A 53 4.19 22.40 -15.94
CA GLU A 53 3.32 22.08 -14.81
C GLU A 53 2.64 20.72 -14.95
N LYS A 54 2.16 20.37 -16.15
CA LYS A 54 1.55 19.07 -16.44
C LYS A 54 2.45 17.88 -16.06
N VAL A 55 3.75 18.02 -16.26
CA VAL A 55 4.74 17.00 -15.90
C VAL A 55 4.91 16.94 -14.40
N GLU A 56 4.95 18.09 -13.72
CA GLU A 56 5.04 18.14 -12.27
C GLU A 56 3.80 17.51 -11.60
N THR A 57 2.60 17.83 -12.11
CA THR A 57 1.34 17.21 -11.66
C THR A 57 1.37 15.70 -11.87
N LEU A 58 1.80 15.23 -13.05
CA LEU A 58 1.90 13.79 -13.34
C LEU A 58 2.80 13.06 -12.35
N VAL A 59 3.99 13.61 -12.07
CA VAL A 59 4.93 13.03 -11.11
C VAL A 59 4.28 12.93 -9.74
N ARG A 60 3.72 14.04 -9.21
CA ARG A 60 3.06 14.08 -7.89
C ARG A 60 1.93 13.08 -7.79
N GLU A 61 1.04 13.08 -8.77
CA GLU A 61 -0.12 12.20 -8.81
C GLU A 61 0.26 10.71 -8.84
N CYS A 62 1.34 10.34 -9.54
CA CYS A 62 1.78 8.95 -9.59
C CYS A 62 2.47 8.55 -8.28
N THR A 63 3.43 9.34 -7.83
CA THR A 63 4.29 8.98 -6.69
C THR A 63 3.54 9.05 -5.36
N GLU A 64 2.60 9.98 -5.18
CA GLU A 64 1.79 10.07 -3.97
C GLU A 64 0.73 8.97 -3.87
N ARG A 65 0.27 8.42 -5.01
CA ARG A 65 -0.67 7.29 -5.01
C ARG A 65 0.03 5.95 -4.75
N TYR A 66 1.32 5.87 -5.04
CA TYR A 66 2.10 4.65 -4.91
C TYR A 66 2.18 4.16 -3.45
N GLY A 67 2.15 2.83 -3.26
CA GLY A 67 2.38 2.19 -1.96
C GLY A 67 1.24 2.32 -0.94
N LYS A 68 0.12 2.97 -1.30
CA LYS A 68 -1.04 3.12 -0.40
C LYS A 68 -1.80 1.82 -0.14
N VAL A 69 -1.82 0.93 -1.12
CA VAL A 69 -2.50 -0.38 -1.08
C VAL A 69 -1.49 -1.45 -1.46
N LYS A 70 -1.41 -2.53 -0.67
CA LYS A 70 -0.52 -3.65 -0.91
C LYS A 70 -1.30 -4.96 -0.90
N LEU A 71 -1.06 -5.81 -1.89
CA LEU A 71 -1.55 -7.19 -1.87
C LEU A 71 -0.46 -8.09 -1.28
N VAL A 72 -0.79 -8.86 -0.25
CA VAL A 72 0.15 -9.71 0.50
C VAL A 72 -0.38 -11.13 0.56
N LEU A 73 0.45 -12.11 0.22
CA LEU A 73 0.15 -13.53 0.41
C LEU A 73 0.59 -13.95 1.81
N LYS A 74 -0.31 -14.49 2.62
CA LYS A 74 -0.02 -15.10 3.92
C LYS A 74 -0.77 -16.42 4.01
N GLN A 75 -0.09 -17.52 4.32
CA GLN A 75 -0.71 -18.85 4.52
C GLN A 75 -1.67 -19.22 3.36
N ASP A 76 -1.19 -19.12 2.11
CA ASP A 76 -1.96 -19.39 0.88
C ASP A 76 -3.22 -18.52 0.67
N ARG A 77 -3.36 -17.41 1.41
CA ARG A 77 -4.44 -16.44 1.27
C ARG A 77 -3.93 -15.05 0.91
N LEU A 78 -4.65 -14.37 0.03
CA LEU A 78 -4.35 -12.99 -0.39
C LEU A 78 -5.06 -11.98 0.52
N TYR A 79 -4.29 -11.05 1.07
CA TYR A 79 -4.76 -9.97 1.92
C TYR A 79 -4.45 -8.63 1.28
N ILE A 80 -5.41 -7.71 1.33
CA ILE A 80 -5.19 -6.31 0.97
C ILE A 80 -4.85 -5.55 2.26
N GLU A 81 -3.66 -4.97 2.30
CA GLU A 81 -3.16 -4.18 3.42
C GLU A 81 -3.00 -2.71 3.03
N CYS A 82 -3.45 -1.81 3.91
CA CYS A 82 -3.29 -0.37 3.79
C CYS A 82 -2.68 0.17 5.09
N ALA A 83 -1.40 -0.10 5.33
CA ALA A 83 -0.77 0.13 6.65
C ALA A 83 -0.81 1.59 7.14
N GLN A 84 -0.80 2.56 6.22
CA GLN A 84 -0.71 3.98 6.54
C GLN A 84 -1.99 4.76 6.21
N HIS A 85 -3.03 4.10 5.67
CA HIS A 85 -4.21 4.76 5.12
C HIS A 85 -5.50 3.95 5.40
N PRO A 86 -6.03 3.97 6.63
CA PRO A 86 -7.24 3.22 6.99
C PRO A 86 -8.49 3.69 6.25
N THR A 87 -8.55 4.96 5.85
CA THR A 87 -9.64 5.52 5.05
C THR A 87 -9.77 4.86 3.68
N ILE A 88 -8.64 4.57 3.03
CA ILE A 88 -8.60 3.88 1.73
C ILE A 88 -9.12 2.46 1.88
N LEU A 89 -8.75 1.77 2.97
CA LEU A 89 -9.27 0.42 3.22
C LEU A 89 -10.79 0.43 3.40
N GLN A 90 -11.34 1.41 4.12
CA GLN A 90 -12.79 1.54 4.29
C GLN A 90 -13.51 1.78 2.96
N GLU A 91 -12.95 2.63 2.10
CA GLU A 91 -13.46 2.87 0.75
C GLU A 91 -13.45 1.58 -0.09
N LEU A 92 -12.33 0.84 -0.09
CA LEU A 92 -12.21 -0.44 -0.78
C LEU A 92 -13.20 -1.50 -0.25
N MET A 93 -13.54 -1.48 1.04
CA MET A 93 -14.53 -2.39 1.62
C MET A 93 -15.98 -2.07 1.19
N GLN A 94 -16.24 -0.83 0.77
CA GLN A 94 -17.54 -0.40 0.27
C GLN A 94 -17.73 -0.68 -1.22
N ASP A 95 -16.63 -0.90 -1.96
CA ASP A 95 -16.66 -1.17 -3.39
C ASP A 95 -17.45 -2.47 -3.71
N PRO A 96 -18.46 -2.40 -4.60
CA PRO A 96 -19.32 -3.54 -4.91
C PRO A 96 -18.60 -4.67 -5.66
N VAL A 97 -17.57 -4.36 -6.45
CA VAL A 97 -16.78 -5.35 -7.19
C VAL A 97 -15.85 -6.07 -6.23
N LEU A 98 -15.14 -5.36 -5.37
CA LEU A 98 -14.25 -5.99 -4.38
C LEU A 98 -15.01 -6.87 -3.41
N ARG A 99 -16.25 -6.51 -3.06
CA ARG A 99 -17.13 -7.32 -2.21
C ARG A 99 -17.37 -8.73 -2.74
N THR A 100 -17.47 -8.94 -4.05
CA THR A 100 -17.71 -10.29 -4.61
C THR A 100 -16.51 -11.23 -4.46
N TYR A 101 -15.32 -10.68 -4.26
CA TYR A 101 -14.08 -11.45 -4.08
C TYR A 101 -13.67 -11.60 -2.61
N ARG A 102 -14.44 -11.02 -1.66
CA ARG A 102 -14.14 -11.13 -0.23
C ARG A 102 -14.45 -12.54 0.25
N VAL A 103 -13.44 -13.20 0.81
CA VAL A 103 -13.60 -14.47 1.52
C VAL A 103 -13.90 -14.15 2.98
N GLU A 104 -14.98 -14.71 3.52
CA GLU A 104 -15.29 -14.62 4.94
C GLU A 104 -14.20 -15.36 5.73
N ARG A 105 -13.69 -14.71 6.78
CA ARG A 105 -12.60 -15.26 7.57
C ARG A 105 -13.15 -16.36 8.49
N PRO A 106 -12.54 -17.55 8.54
CA PRO A 106 -12.92 -18.54 9.54
C PRO A 106 -12.59 -18.04 10.96
N PRO A 107 -13.40 -18.38 11.97
CA PRO A 107 -13.29 -17.83 13.34
C PRO A 107 -11.91 -18.07 13.98
N GLU A 108 -11.24 -19.15 13.62
CA GLU A 108 -9.91 -19.55 14.12
C GLU A 108 -8.82 -18.51 13.76
N GLU A 109 -8.90 -17.90 12.57
CA GLU A 109 -7.95 -16.88 12.10
C GLU A 109 -8.24 -15.50 12.71
N GLU A 110 -9.49 -15.21 13.07
CA GLU A 110 -9.84 -13.98 13.79
C GLU A 110 -9.23 -13.96 15.19
N MET A 111 -9.17 -15.12 15.83
CA MET A 111 -8.53 -15.31 17.14
C MET A 111 -7.00 -15.18 17.07
N ALA A 112 -6.37 -15.68 16.00
CA ALA A 112 -4.92 -15.59 15.80
C ALA A 112 -4.43 -14.15 15.51
N LEU A 113 -5.22 -13.35 14.80
CA LEU A 113 -4.89 -11.95 14.48
C LEU A 113 -5.16 -10.97 15.62
N ARG A 114 -6.08 -11.29 16.54
CA ARG A 114 -6.38 -10.46 17.72
C ARG A 114 -5.29 -10.50 18.79
N GLY A 115 -4.33 -11.41 18.67
CA GLY A 115 -3.39 -11.73 19.74
C GLY A 115 -4.08 -12.49 20.89
N PRO A 116 -3.31 -13.18 21.76
CA PRO A 116 -3.90 -13.83 22.92
C PRO A 116 -4.63 -12.80 23.78
N PRO A 117 -5.81 -13.13 24.36
CA PRO A 117 -6.41 -12.29 25.38
C PRO A 117 -5.38 -12.06 26.49
N PRO A 118 -5.38 -10.89 27.16
CA PRO A 118 -4.47 -10.65 28.28
C PRO A 118 -4.63 -11.79 29.30
N GLU A 119 -3.56 -12.56 29.51
CA GLU A 119 -3.49 -13.57 30.57
C GLU A 119 -3.75 -12.89 31.91
N GLY A 120 -4.93 -13.11 32.50
CA GLY A 120 -5.24 -12.51 33.79
C GLY A 120 -6.71 -12.36 34.21
N LEU A 121 -7.70 -12.94 33.52
CA LEU A 121 -9.01 -13.17 34.15
C LEU A 121 -9.19 -14.66 34.40
N ALA A 122 -8.80 -15.08 35.61
CA ALA A 122 -9.13 -16.39 36.14
C ALA A 122 -10.66 -16.59 36.15
N PRO A 123 -11.16 -17.75 35.74
CA PRO A 123 -12.52 -18.17 36.04
C PRO A 123 -12.49 -18.88 37.40
N ASP A 124 -12.77 -18.17 38.48
CA ASP A 124 -13.04 -18.81 39.78
C ASP A 124 -14.12 -18.04 40.53
N LEU A 125 -15.35 -18.58 40.47
CA LEU A 125 -16.25 -18.84 41.60
C LEU A 125 -17.68 -19.14 41.09
N LEU A 126 -17.83 -20.32 40.48
CA LEU A 126 -19.05 -21.11 40.60
C LEU A 126 -18.67 -22.34 41.41
N GLU A 127 -18.74 -22.24 42.74
CA GLU A 127 -18.92 -23.43 43.57
C GLU A 127 -20.42 -23.68 43.73
N ASP A 128 -20.83 -24.79 43.13
CA ASP A 128 -22.09 -25.48 43.35
C ASP A 128 -22.06 -26.16 44.74
N GLY A 129 -23.15 -26.13 45.50
CA GLY A 129 -23.21 -26.82 46.78
C GLY A 129 -24.45 -26.49 47.62
N GLY A 130 -25.55 -27.17 47.36
CA GLY A 130 -26.81 -27.00 48.08
C GLY A 130 -26.84 -27.55 49.51
N GLY A 131 -27.88 -27.13 50.24
CA GLY A 131 -28.64 -28.02 51.13
C GLY A 131 -28.62 -27.75 52.64
N ALA A 132 -29.84 -27.78 53.19
CA ALA A 132 -30.25 -28.09 54.57
C ALA A 132 -30.28 -26.97 55.64
N GLY A 133 -31.50 -26.48 55.88
CA GLY A 133 -32.22 -26.73 57.13
C GLY A 133 -31.86 -25.91 58.37
N SER A 134 -32.78 -25.04 58.80
CA SER A 134 -33.45 -25.06 60.12
C SER A 134 -34.61 -24.08 60.11
#